data_AF-A0A2S5LBP2-F1
#
_entry.id   AF-A0A2S5LBP2-F1
#
_cell.length_a   1.000
_cell.length_b   1.000
_cell.length_c   1.000
_cell.angle_alpha   90.00
_cell.angle_beta   90.00
_cell.angle_gamma   90.00
#
_symmetry.space_group_name_H-M   'P 1'
#
loop_
_entity.id
_entity.type
_entity.pdbx_description
1 polymer ?
#
loop_
_entity_poly.entity_id
_entity_poly.type
_entity_poly.pdbx_seq_one_letter_code
_entity_poly.pdbx_strand_id
1 'polypeptide(L)'
;DADGKSLSYKIDAVDVKVLPVNNYAATISVKEEGGKSVVEWKGAFYRGFMNNDPPPELSDEAGLKAVGDIYKSGLAALKAKAESK
;
A
#
# COMPACT_ATOMS: atom_id res chain seq x y z
N ASP A 1 2.10 5.99 -15.38
CA ASP A 1 1.66 5.96 -16.78
C ASP A 1 0.35 6.72 -16.88
N ALA A 2 0.38 7.90 -17.50
CA ALA A 2 -0.81 8.78 -17.53
C ALA A 2 -1.93 8.18 -18.39
N ASP A 3 -1.56 7.55 -19.51
CA ASP A 3 -2.50 6.92 -20.43
C ASP A 3 -3.18 5.70 -19.81
N GLY A 4 -2.44 4.88 -19.09
CA GLY A 4 -2.93 3.74 -18.31
C GLY A 4 -3.52 4.08 -16.95
N LYS A 5 -3.67 5.38 -16.61
CA LYS A 5 -4.25 5.87 -15.34
C LYS A 5 -3.65 5.16 -14.12
N SER A 6 -2.33 5.05 -14.09
CA SER A 6 -1.60 4.36 -13.04
C SER A 6 -0.41 5.15 -12.52
N LEU A 7 -0.16 5.02 -11.21
CA LEU A 7 0.99 5.57 -10.52
C LEU A 7 1.69 4.46 -9.76
N SER A 8 2.97 4.23 -10.06
CA SER A 8 3.83 3.30 -9.34
C SER A 8 4.93 4.07 -8.62
N TYR A 9 5.27 3.62 -7.42
CA TYR A 9 6.35 4.18 -6.63
C TYR A 9 7.04 3.10 -5.81
N LYS A 10 8.28 3.38 -5.40
CA LYS A 10 9.11 2.49 -4.61
C LYS A 10 9.83 3.28 -3.52
N ILE A 11 9.97 2.66 -2.37
CA ILE A 11 10.80 3.10 -1.26
C ILE A 11 11.84 2.00 -1.04
N ASP A 12 13.11 2.30 -1.35
CA ASP A 12 14.20 1.32 -1.29
C ASP A 12 14.60 0.97 0.14
N ALA A 13 14.49 1.93 1.06
CA ALA A 13 14.78 1.74 2.48
C ALA A 13 13.71 2.42 3.32
N VAL A 14 13.02 1.63 4.15
CA VAL A 14 11.98 2.09 5.05
C VAL A 14 12.52 2.07 6.48
N ASP A 15 12.27 3.16 7.24
CA ASP A 15 12.49 3.13 8.68
C ASP A 15 11.43 2.23 9.32
N VAL A 16 11.87 1.08 9.84
CA VAL A 16 11.00 0.06 10.44
C VAL A 16 10.22 0.56 11.65
N LYS A 17 10.62 1.69 12.26
CA LYS A 17 9.86 2.34 13.34
C LYS A 17 8.63 3.09 12.83
N VAL A 18 8.60 3.44 11.54
CA VAL A 18 7.48 4.12 10.88
C VAL A 18 6.53 3.10 10.27
N LEU A 19 7.08 2.10 9.58
CA LEU A 19 6.32 1.02 8.93
C LEU A 19 7.15 -0.26 9.01
N PRO A 20 6.63 -1.39 9.55
CA PRO A 20 7.42 -2.59 9.87
C PRO A 20 7.76 -3.43 8.63
N VAL A 21 8.31 -2.80 7.59
CA VAL A 21 8.76 -3.39 6.33
C VAL A 21 10.13 -2.85 6.01
N ASN A 22 10.95 -3.61 5.28
CA ASN A 22 12.32 -3.20 4.95
C ASN A 22 12.38 -2.31 3.70
N ASN A 23 11.56 -2.65 2.71
CA ASN A 23 11.35 -1.89 1.49
C ASN A 23 9.88 -2.01 1.08
N TYR A 24 9.48 -1.21 0.10
CA TYR A 24 8.09 -1.16 -0.28
C TYR A 24 7.93 -0.66 -1.72
N ALA A 25 7.18 -1.38 -2.53
CA ALA A 25 6.78 -0.95 -3.86
C ALA A 25 5.27 -1.04 -3.98
N ALA A 26 4.66 -0.07 -4.65
CA ALA A 26 3.23 -0.06 -4.83
C ALA A 26 2.80 0.59 -6.13
N THR A 27 1.63 0.17 -6.58
CA THR A 27 0.97 0.69 -7.78
C THR A 27 -0.48 0.98 -7.46
N ILE A 28 -0.92 2.20 -7.76
CA ILE A 28 -2.32 2.61 -7.76
C ILE A 28 -2.78 2.67 -9.22
N SER A 29 -3.92 2.06 -9.53
CA SER A 29 -4.53 2.10 -10.86
C SER A 29 -6.00 2.46 -10.77
N VAL A 30 -6.52 3.11 -11.82
CA VAL A 30 -7.93 3.48 -11.94
C VAL A 30 -8.48 2.93 -13.23
N LYS A 31 -9.55 2.13 -13.13
CA LYS A 31 -10.32 1.66 -14.29
C LYS A 31 -11.77 2.11 -14.20
N GLU A 32 -12.42 2.22 -15.36
CA GLU A 32 -13.87 2.38 -15.41
C GLU A 32 -14.53 0.99 -15.29
N GLU A 33 -15.61 0.92 -14.53
CA GLU A 33 -16.46 -0.27 -14.44
C GLU A 33 -17.90 0.17 -14.15
N GLY A 34 -18.81 -0.10 -15.09
CA GLY A 34 -20.24 0.21 -14.94
C GLY A 34 -20.52 1.69 -14.68
N GLY A 35 -19.83 2.61 -15.37
CA GLY A 35 -19.99 4.06 -15.17
C GLY A 35 -19.41 4.59 -13.86
N LYS A 36 -18.67 3.76 -13.11
CA LYS A 36 -17.95 4.15 -11.89
C LYS A 36 -16.45 4.00 -12.10
N SER A 37 -15.68 4.65 -11.24
CA SER A 37 -14.24 4.40 -11.13
C SER A 37 -13.97 3.33 -10.07
N VAL A 38 -13.20 2.31 -10.45
CA VAL A 38 -12.64 1.32 -9.52
C VAL A 38 -11.17 1.65 -9.35
N VAL A 39 -10.77 1.95 -8.12
CA VAL A 39 -9.39 2.23 -7.75
C VAL A 39 -8.81 1.00 -7.08
N GLU A 40 -7.68 0.51 -7.59
CA GLU A 40 -6.93 -0.60 -7.01
C GLU A 40 -5.57 -0.11 -6.52
N TRP A 41 -5.15 -0.53 -5.33
CA TRP A 41 -3.84 -0.24 -4.77
C TRP A 41 -3.14 -1.54 -4.39
N LYS A 42 -2.13 -1.91 -5.17
CA LYS A 42 -1.33 -3.12 -4.97
C LYS A 42 0.00 -2.76 -4.33
N GLY A 43 0.42 -3.55 -3.35
CA GLY A 43 1.70 -3.39 -2.65
C GLY A 43 2.49 -4.69 -2.61
N ALA A 44 3.81 -4.56 -2.66
CA ALA A 44 4.77 -5.62 -2.38
C ALA A 44 5.87 -5.07 -1.47
N PHE A 45 6.30 -5.87 -0.50
CA PHE A 45 7.30 -5.47 0.49
C PHE A 45 7.94 -6.72 1.10
N TYR A 46 9.10 -6.53 1.73
CA TYR A 46 9.66 -7.50 2.66
C TYR A 46 9.36 -7.08 4.10
N ARG A 47 9.13 -8.05 4.99
CA ARG A 47 8.98 -7.81 6.43
C ARG A 47 10.17 -7.03 7.02
N GLY A 48 9.94 -6.32 8.13
CA GLY A 48 10.94 -5.44 8.73
C GLY A 48 12.22 -6.16 9.16
N PHE A 49 12.14 -7.43 9.54
CA PHE A 49 13.29 -8.24 9.95
C PHE A 49 13.53 -9.42 9.00
N MET A 50 14.58 -9.33 8.18
CA MET A 50 14.80 -10.26 7.06
C MET A 50 15.30 -11.65 7.48
N ASN A 51 15.93 -11.77 8.64
CA ASN A 51 16.44 -13.05 9.13
C ASN A 51 15.32 -13.94 9.69
N ASN A 52 15.67 -15.18 10.04
CA ASN A 52 14.76 -16.11 10.71
C ASN A 52 14.43 -15.61 12.13
N ASP A 53 13.27 -16.06 12.64
CA ASP A 53 12.75 -15.71 13.96
C ASP A 53 12.59 -14.20 14.17
N PRO A 54 11.79 -13.51 13.33
CA PRO A 54 11.57 -12.09 13.48
C PRO A 54 10.88 -11.81 14.83
N PRO A 55 11.21 -10.69 15.49
CA PRO A 55 10.41 -10.24 16.62
C PRO A 55 8.98 -9.96 16.13
N PRO A 56 7.95 -10.15 16.97
CA PRO A 56 6.56 -10.04 16.54
C PRO A 56 6.22 -8.73 15.81
N GLU A 57 6.82 -7.62 16.26
CA GLU A 57 6.62 -6.29 15.68
C GLU A 57 7.25 -6.09 14.29
N LEU A 58 8.17 -6.95 13.86
CA LEU A 58 8.81 -6.91 12.53
C LEU A 58 8.50 -8.16 11.69
N SER A 59 7.50 -8.92 12.10
CA SER A 59 7.02 -10.12 11.42
C SER A 59 6.28 -9.80 10.12
N ASP A 60 6.04 -10.84 9.30
CA ASP A 60 5.20 -10.75 8.12
C ASP A 60 3.76 -10.28 8.46
N GLU A 61 3.22 -10.75 9.59
CA GLU A 61 1.90 -10.36 10.07
C GLU A 61 1.85 -8.86 10.42
N ALA A 62 2.88 -8.35 11.11
CA ALA A 62 2.98 -6.92 11.42
C ALA A 62 3.05 -6.07 10.14
N GLY A 63 3.87 -6.49 9.17
CA GLY A 63 3.97 -5.84 7.85
C GLY A 63 2.63 -5.82 7.10
N LEU A 64 1.98 -6.98 6.96
CA LEU A 64 0.68 -7.12 6.29
C LEU A 64 -0.40 -6.29 6.96
N LYS A 65 -0.46 -6.30 8.29
CA LYS A 65 -1.43 -5.51 9.03
C LYS A 65 -1.20 -4.01 8.79
N ALA A 66 0.03 -3.53 8.99
CA ALA A 66 0.33 -2.11 8.88
C ALA A 66 0.11 -1.57 7.45
N VAL A 67 0.62 -2.25 6.42
CA VAL A 67 0.41 -1.85 5.02
C VAL A 67 -1.07 -1.96 4.64
N GLY A 68 -1.76 -3.01 5.09
CA GLY A 68 -3.20 -3.19 4.86
C GLY A 68 -4.04 -2.07 5.47
N ASP A 69 -3.70 -1.60 6.66
CA ASP A 69 -4.41 -0.51 7.34
C ASP A 69 -4.19 0.84 6.61
N ILE A 70 -2.98 1.09 6.08
CA ILE A 70 -2.70 2.26 5.21
C ILE A 70 -3.58 2.22 3.96
N TYR A 71 -3.70 1.06 3.30
CA TYR A 71 -4.49 0.95 2.08
C TYR A 71 -5.97 1.15 2.32
N LYS A 72 -6.52 0.51 3.36
CA LYS A 72 -7.93 0.66 3.71
C LYS A 72 -8.27 2.12 4.03
N SER A 73 -7.48 2.75 4.90
CA SER A 73 -7.71 4.14 5.30
C SER A 73 -7.52 5.11 4.13
N GLY A 74 -6.46 4.93 3.33
CA GLY A 74 -6.20 5.76 2.16
C GLY A 74 -7.27 5.63 1.07
N LEU A 75 -7.72 4.42 0.76
CA LEU A 75 -8.81 4.20 -0.21
C LEU A 75 -10.14 4.77 0.29
N ALA A 76 -10.44 4.63 1.58
CA ALA A 76 -11.64 5.23 2.17
C ALA A 76 -11.61 6.77 2.08
N ALA A 77 -10.48 7.39 2.42
CA ALA A 77 -10.29 8.84 2.31
C ALA A 77 -10.35 9.32 0.85
N LEU A 78 -9.75 8.58 -0.08
CA LEU A 78 -9.81 8.87 -1.52
C LEU A 78 -11.25 8.83 -2.02
N LYS A 79 -11.99 7.77 -1.68
CA LYS A 79 -13.41 7.63 -2.05
C LYS A 79 -14.23 8.80 -1.53
N ALA A 80 -14.09 9.13 -0.24
CA ALA A 80 -14.80 10.26 0.36
C ALA A 80 -14.51 11.57 -0.39
N LYS A 81 -13.23 11.86 -0.67
CA LYS A 81 -12.83 13.09 -1.37
C LYS A 81 -13.28 13.14 -2.84
N ALA A 82 -13.29 12.00 -3.52
CA ALA A 82 -13.68 11.92 -4.93
C ALA A 82 -15.20 12.02 -5.12
N GLU A 83 -15.97 11.51 -4.15
CA GLU A 83 -17.44 11.45 -4.21
C GLU A 83 -18.13 12.61 -3.48
N SER A 84 -17.42 13.42 -2.68
CA SER A 84 -17.98 14.57 -1.95
C SER A 84 -18.21 15.81 -2.82
N LYS A 85 -18.46 15.66 -4.12
CA LYS A 85 -18.78 16.75 -5.03
C LYS A 85 -20.27 16.95 -5.19
#